data_AF-A0AA88D0M4-F1
#
_entry.id   AF-A0AA88D0M4-F1
#
_cell.length_a   1.000
_cell.length_b   1.000
_cell.length_c   1.000
_cell.angle_alpha   90.00
_cell.angle_beta   90.00
_cell.angle_gamma   90.00
#
_symmetry.space_group_name_H-M   'P 1'
#
loop_
_entity.id
_entity.type
_entity.pdbx_description
1 polymer ?
#
loop_
_entity_poly.entity_id
_entity_poly.type
_entity_poly.pdbx_seq_one_letter_code
_entity_poly.pdbx_strand_id
1 'polypeptide(L)' 'MPDEQRNPIQEYQVAHIPGALFFDIDGISDRTTKLPHMLPSEEAFAAAVSALGIQNKDDVIVYDGKGIFSAARVW' A
#
# COMPACT_ATOMS: atom_id res chain seq x y z
N MET A 1 -1.89 -12.66 -2.78
CA MET A 1 -3.31 -12.96 -3.04
C MET A 1 -3.95 -13.44 -1.75
N PRO A 2 -5.25 -13.22 -1.52
CA PRO A 2 -5.96 -13.74 -0.35
C PRO A 2 -5.74 -15.25 -0.14
N ASP A 3 -5.55 -16.00 -1.24
CA ASP A 3 -5.36 -17.45 -1.23
C ASP A 3 -3.92 -17.91 -0.92
N GLU A 4 -2.94 -17.01 -0.86
CA GLU A 4 -1.53 -17.36 -0.64
C GLU A 4 -1.13 -17.37 0.84
N GLN A 5 -2.05 -17.07 1.76
CA GLN A 5 -1.80 -16.99 3.22
C GLN A 5 -0.56 -16.14 3.58
N ARG A 6 -0.26 -15.14 2.76
CA ARG A 6 0.86 -14.21 2.99
C ARG A 6 0.45 -13.14 3.99
N ASN A 7 1.42 -12.72 4.80
CA ASN A 7 1.26 -11.63 5.73
C ASN A 7 2.22 -10.49 5.32
N PRO A 8 1.77 -9.52 4.49
CA PRO A 8 2.67 -8.53 3.89
C PRO A 8 3.34 -7.63 4.93
N ILE A 9 2.67 -7.32 6.05
CA ILE A 9 3.28 -6.51 7.11
C ILE A 9 4.39 -7.30 7.84
N GLN A 10 4.19 -8.59 8.08
CA GLN A 10 5.20 -9.43 8.70
C GLN A 10 6.40 -9.64 7.78
N GLU A 11 6.16 -9.85 6.48
CA GLU A 11 7.23 -9.94 5.48
C GLU A 11 8.04 -8.66 5.40
N TYR A 12 7.37 -7.50 5.36
CA TYR A 12 8.02 -6.19 5.41
C TYR A 12 8.88 -6.05 6.68
N GLN A 13 8.38 -6.43 7.85
CA GLN A 13 9.14 -6.38 9.10
C GLN A 13 10.38 -7.29 9.10
N VAL A 14 10.32 -8.44 8.44
CA VAL A 14 11.47 -9.36 8.29
C VAL A 14 12.52 -8.78 7.36
N ALA A 15 12.11 -8.24 6.20
CA ALA A 15 13.01 -7.65 5.23
C ALA A 15 12.32 -6.62 4.32
N HIS A 16 12.91 -5.44 4.23
CA HIS A 16 12.53 -4.38 3.30
C HIS A 16 13.76 -3.54 2.94
N ILE A 17 13.64 -2.69 1.91
CA ILE A 17 14.70 -1.74 1.56
C ILE A 17 14.81 -0.72 2.71
N PRO A 18 16.01 -0.43 3.25
CA PRO A 18 16.17 0.53 4.33
C PRO A 18 15.55 1.90 3.99
N GLY A 19 14.70 2.41 4.87
CA GLY A 19 13.99 3.69 4.68
C GLY A 19 12.73 3.60 3.83
N ALA A 20 12.37 2.42 3.31
CA ALA A 20 11.07 2.23 2.67
C ALA A 20 9.92 2.45 3.67
N LEU A 21 8.75 2.76 3.14
CA LEU A 21 7.50 2.88 3.89
C LEU A 21 6.59 1.71 3.51
N PHE A 22 5.83 1.20 4.48
CA PHE A 22 4.82 0.18 4.21
C PHE A 22 3.51 0.83 3.77
N PHE A 23 3.06 0.53 2.56
CA PHE A 23 1.75 0.95 2.04
C PHE A 23 0.75 -0.19 2.18
N ASP A 24 -0.22 -0.04 3.08
CA ASP A 24 -1.25 -1.05 3.34
C ASP A 24 -2.39 -0.94 2.31
N ILE A 25 -2.33 -1.71 1.22
CA ILE A 25 -3.37 -1.71 0.17
C ILE A 25 -4.75 -2.13 0.73
N ASP A 26 -4.78 -2.99 1.75
CA ASP A 26 -6.03 -3.43 2.35
C ASP A 26 -6.62 -2.35 3.25
N GLY A 27 -5.76 -1.69 4.03
CA GLY A 27 -6.13 -0.55 4.86
C GLY A 27 -6.49 0.71 4.07
N ILE A 28 -5.79 0.97 2.95
CA ILE A 28 -5.95 2.13 2.07
C ILE A 28 -6.83 1.74 0.87
N SER A 29 -8.04 1.29 1.18
CA SER A 29 -9.07 0.93 0.21
C SER A 29 -10.44 1.47 0.63
N ASP A 30 -11.38 1.53 -0.30
CA ASP A 30 -12.77 1.83 0.02
C ASP A 30 -13.44 0.63 0.71
N ARG A 31 -13.69 0.79 2.01
CA ARG A 31 -14.31 -0.20 2.89
C ARG A 31 -15.83 -0.04 3.02
N THR A 32 -16.44 0.89 2.26
CA THR A 32 -17.90 1.07 2.24
C THR A 32 -18.60 0.02 1.38
N THR A 33 -17.85 -0.63 0.48
CA THR A 33 -18.34 -1.72 -0.36
C THR A 33 -18.01 -3.10 0.23
N LYS A 34 -18.68 -4.13 -0.28
CA LYS A 34 -18.35 -5.53 0.04
C LYS A 34 -17.20 -6.08 -0.82
N LEU A 35 -16.71 -5.30 -1.79
CA LEU A 35 -15.64 -5.73 -2.68
C LEU A 35 -14.28 -5.37 -2.07
N PRO A 36 -13.28 -6.27 -2.15
CA PRO A 36 -11.96 -5.98 -1.63
C PRO A 36 -11.20 -5.03 -2.56
N HIS A 37 -10.24 -4.29 -2.00
CA HIS A 37 -9.29 -3.45 -2.74
C HIS A 37 -9.98 -2.44 -3.69
N MET A 38 -11.09 -1.85 -3.27
CA MET A 38 -11.74 -0.79 -4.03
C MET A 38 -10.98 0.53 -3.87
N LEU A 39 -11.05 1.38 -4.89
CA LEU A 39 -10.38 2.68 -4.88
C LEU A 39 -10.94 3.54 -3.74
N PRO A 40 -10.11 4.04 -2.80
CA PRO A 40 -10.55 4.94 -1.74
C PRO A 40 -11.01 6.30 -2.30
N SER A 41 -11.70 7.10 -1.49
CA SER A 41 -11.93 8.51 -1.83
C SER A 41 -10.62 9.31 -1.83
N GLU A 42 -10.62 10.46 -2.51
CA GLU A 42 -9.46 11.35 -2.56
C GLU A 42 -9.02 11.79 -1.15
N GLU A 43 -9.96 12.10 -0.28
CA GLU A 43 -9.67 12.53 1.10
C GLU A 43 -9.08 11.39 1.93
N ALA A 44 -9.63 10.18 1.80
CA ALA A 44 -9.14 9.01 2.52
C ALA A 44 -7.71 8.64 2.07
N PHE A 45 -7.44 8.70 0.76
CA PHE A 45 -6.11 8.47 0.22
C PHE A 45 -5.13 9.55 0.67
N ALA A 46 -5.50 10.82 0.55
CA ALA A 46 -4.65 11.95 0.96
C ALA A 46 -4.29 11.88 2.45
N ALA A 47 -5.25 11.53 3.30
CA ALA A 47 -5.02 11.34 4.73
C ALA A 47 -4.05 10.19 5.01
N ALA A 48 -4.21 9.05 4.34
CA ALA A 48 -3.35 7.88 4.52
C ALA A 48 -1.90 8.15 4.06
N VAL A 49 -1.73 8.72 2.87
CA VAL A 49 -0.41 9.06 2.31
C VAL A 49 0.29 10.14 3.14
N SER A 50 -0.45 11.14 3.63
CA SER A 50 0.08 12.15 4.55
C SER A 50 0.52 11.54 5.89
N ALA A 51 -0.22 10.55 6.40
CA ALA A 51 0.15 9.85 7.64
C ALA A 51 1.43 9.00 7.48
N LEU A 52 1.76 8.59 6.26
CA LEU A 52 3.04 7.97 5.91
C LEU A 52 4.18 9.00 5.77
N GLY A 53 3.87 10.30 5.82
CA GLY A 53 4.85 11.39 5.71
C GLY A 53 5.19 11.80 4.27
N ILE A 54 4.47 11.27 3.28
CA ILE A 54 4.67 11.57 1.86
C ILE A 54 4.00 12.90 1.51
N GLN A 55 4.71 13.75 0.78
CA GLN A 55 4.29 15.07 0.34
C GLN A 55 4.25 15.15 -1.19
N ASN A 56 3.49 16.11 -1.73
CA ASN A 56 3.35 16.32 -3.18
C ASN A 56 4.66 16.64 -3.93
N LYS A 57 5.74 16.96 -3.20
CA LYS A 57 7.06 17.26 -3.76
C LYS A 57 7.99 16.04 -3.77
N ASP A 58 7.58 14.95 -3.15
CA ASP A 58 8.41 13.77 -2.99
C ASP A 58 8.35 12.93 -4.27
N ASP A 59 9.51 12.47 -4.73
CA ASP A 59 9.59 11.47 -5.78
C ASP A 59 9.32 10.08 -5.16
N VAL A 60 8.26 9.42 -5.61
CA VAL A 60 7.82 8.13 -5.05
C VAL A 60 8.30 6.97 -5.91
N ILE A 61 9.01 6.03 -5.29
CA ILE A 61 9.39 4.74 -5.89
C ILE A 61 8.59 3.64 -5.22
N VAL A 62 7.79 2.91 -6.00
CA VAL A 62 6.99 1.79 -5.50
C VAL A 62 7.61 0.46 -5.92
N TYR A 63 7.67 -0.49 -4.99
CA TYR A 63 8.07 -1.87 -5.25
C TYR A 63 7.10 -2.84 -4.57
N ASP A 64 7.11 -4.11 -4.99
CA ASP A 64 6.38 -5.17 -4.31
C ASP A 64 7.26 -6.41 -4.09
N GLY A 65 6.89 -7.20 -3.09
CA GLY A 65 7.63 -8.41 -2.70
C GLY A 65 7.29 -9.66 -3.51
N LYS A 66 6.43 -9.57 -4.52
CA LYS A 66 6.03 -10.72 -5.35
C LYS A 66 6.61 -10.66 -6.77
N GLY A 67 7.03 -9.48 -7.21
CA GLY A 67 7.34 -9.15 -8.60
C GLY A 67 6.07 -8.84 -9.39
N ILE A 68 5.99 -7.64 -9.97
CA ILE A 68 4.97 -7.14 -10.91
C ILE A 68 3.54 -7.58 -10.53
N PHE A 69 3.11 -7.27 -9.31
CA PHE A 69 1.76 -7.65 -8.86
C PHE A 69 1.00 -6.48 -8.25
N SER A 70 1.53 -5.87 -7.19
CA SER A 70 0.81 -4.86 -6.41
C SER A 70 1.39 -3.45 -6.54
N ALA A 71 2.65 -3.30 -6.96
CA ALA A 71 3.28 -1.99 -7.05
C ALA A 71 2.53 -1.05 -8.01
N ALA A 72 2.07 -1.57 -9.15
CA ALA A 72 1.33 -0.80 -10.16
C ALA A 72 -0.03 -0.28 -9.66
N ARG A 73 -0.53 -0.76 -8.52
CA ARG A 73 -1.81 -0.28 -7.96
C ARG A 73 -1.67 1.02 -7.17
N VAL A 74 -0.46 1.31 -6.69
CA VAL A 74 -0.17 2.50 -5.89
C VAL A 74 0.17 3.71 -6.77
N TRP A 75 0.54 3.47 -8.03
CA TRP A 75 0.76 4.50 -9.04
C TRP A 75 -0.50 4.80 -9.84
#